data_AF-A0A842Q2W1-F1
#
_entry.id   AF-A0A842Q2W1-F1
#
_cell.length_a   1.000
_cell.length_b   1.000
_cell.length_c   1.000
_cell.angle_alpha   90.00
_cell.angle_beta   90.00
_cell.angle_gamma   90.00
#
_symmetry.space_group_name_H-M   'P 1'
#
loop_
_entity.id
_entity.type
_entity.pdbx_description
1 polymer ?
#
loop_
_entity_poly.entity_id
_entity_poly.type
_entity_poly.pdbx_seq_one_letter_code
_entity_poly.pdbx_strand_id
1 'polypeptide(L)'
;MNKTYTGPTISDILELVESIPINNKLEAEIDAKFPLQNNNNRIAERVGLDQQKISFRDIVSLLIDFIKGIYSSNENVKPSIRLDELRKIGCTYPTQYLLFDFCLAALEGDLLDAKLFLGHAFNIIGLSNQLNLLLSAIVYTPLTYDKQIRELLTLLALEVQPANMEAYLELYGKDFQNRHQIYKNEMMKLKF
;
A
#
# COMPACT_ATOMS: atom_id res chain seq x y z
N MET A 1 -9.51 19.74 -27.62
CA MET A 1 -8.45 18.71 -27.50
C MET A 1 -8.05 18.64 -26.03
N ASN A 2 -8.49 17.62 -25.31
CA ASN A 2 -8.05 17.40 -23.93
C ASN A 2 -6.59 16.93 -23.97
N LYS A 3 -5.69 17.66 -23.30
CA LYS A 3 -4.34 17.16 -23.05
C LYS A 3 -4.48 15.91 -22.19
N THR A 4 -4.30 14.73 -22.77
CA THR A 4 -4.14 13.48 -22.03
C THR A 4 -2.96 13.66 -21.08
N TYR A 5 -3.20 13.54 -19.78
CA TYR A 5 -2.15 13.49 -18.78
C TYR A 5 -1.18 12.36 -19.14
N THR A 6 0.09 12.70 -19.34
CA THR A 6 1.17 11.76 -19.72
C THR A 6 2.05 11.35 -18.53
N GLY A 7 1.67 11.75 -17.31
CA GLY A 7 2.38 11.35 -16.11
C GLY A 7 2.15 9.88 -15.75
N PRO A 8 2.93 9.35 -14.80
CA PRO A 8 2.86 7.95 -14.44
C PRO A 8 1.54 7.64 -13.71
N THR A 9 0.87 6.59 -14.15
CA THR A 9 -0.31 6.06 -13.46
C THR A 9 0.11 5.11 -12.34
N ILE A 10 -0.80 4.83 -11.39
CA ILE A 10 -0.54 3.82 -10.35
C ILE A 10 -0.23 2.44 -10.94
N SER A 11 -0.80 2.10 -12.10
CA SER A 11 -0.51 0.85 -12.80
C SER A 11 0.93 0.84 -13.31
N ASP A 12 1.39 1.95 -13.90
CA ASP A 12 2.78 2.08 -14.38
C ASP A 12 3.76 1.89 -13.21
N ILE A 13 3.46 2.45 -12.03
CA ILE A 13 4.32 2.32 -10.85
C ILE A 13 4.32 0.88 -10.30
N LEU A 14 3.16 0.23 -10.23
CA LEU A 14 3.04 -1.14 -9.70
C LEU A 14 3.70 -2.19 -10.60
N GLU A 15 3.72 -1.97 -11.92
CA GLU A 15 4.40 -2.87 -12.88
C GLU A 15 5.92 -2.94 -12.64
N LEU A 16 6.51 -1.88 -12.07
CA LEU A 16 7.94 -1.84 -11.74
C LEU A 16 8.35 -2.89 -10.69
N VAL A 17 7.41 -3.37 -9.87
CA VAL A 17 7.64 -4.40 -8.84
C VAL A 17 8.13 -5.70 -9.48
N GLU A 18 7.69 -6.00 -10.70
CA GLU A 18 8.09 -7.20 -11.43
C GLU A 18 9.59 -7.21 -11.78
N SER A 19 10.25 -6.04 -11.74
CA SER A 19 11.71 -5.93 -11.97
C SER A 19 12.54 -6.19 -10.71
N ILE A 20 11.92 -6.32 -9.53
CA ILE A 20 12.60 -6.53 -8.26
C ILE A 20 12.59 -8.02 -7.89
N PRO A 21 13.77 -8.64 -7.62
CA PRO A 21 13.81 -9.99 -7.09
C PRO A 21 13.36 -10.01 -5.62
N ILE A 22 12.14 -10.49 -5.37
CA ILE A 22 11.61 -10.65 -4.01
C ILE A 22 12.12 -11.98 -3.44
N ASN A 23 13.13 -11.88 -2.58
CA ASN A 23 13.76 -13.02 -1.91
C ASN A 23 14.05 -12.66 -0.44
N ASN A 24 14.60 -13.62 0.31
CA ASN A 24 14.91 -13.42 1.73
C ASN A 24 16.01 -12.38 2.04
N LYS A 25 16.65 -11.79 1.01
CA LYS A 25 17.65 -10.73 1.14
C LYS A 25 17.10 -9.33 0.84
N LEU A 26 15.82 -9.22 0.44
CA LEU A 26 15.24 -7.94 0.04
C LEU A 26 15.35 -6.86 1.13
N GLU A 27 15.34 -7.23 2.41
CA GLU A 27 15.60 -6.30 3.51
C GLU A 27 16.99 -5.65 3.43
N ALA A 28 18.03 -6.43 3.15
CA ALA A 28 19.39 -5.93 2.97
C ALA A 28 19.61 -5.27 1.60
N GLU A 29 18.77 -5.61 0.62
CA GLU A 29 18.87 -5.18 -0.77
C GLU A 29 17.79 -4.15 -1.15
N ILE A 30 17.11 -3.54 -0.18
CA ILE A 30 16.00 -2.60 -0.42
C ILE A 30 16.40 -1.40 -1.30
N ASP A 31 17.68 -1.01 -1.21
CA ASP A 31 18.32 0.05 -1.99
C ASP A 31 19.09 -0.45 -3.21
N ALA A 32 19.21 -1.77 -3.38
CA ALA A 32 19.89 -2.36 -4.52
C ALA A 32 19.14 -2.03 -5.82
N LYS A 33 19.89 -1.60 -6.83
CA LYS A 33 19.36 -1.18 -8.13
C LYS A 33 19.34 -2.35 -9.09
N PHE A 34 18.14 -2.73 -9.55
CA PHE A 34 17.94 -3.81 -10.50
C PHE A 34 17.56 -3.25 -11.87
N PRO A 35 18.03 -3.86 -12.98
CA PRO A 35 17.63 -3.44 -14.32
C PRO A 35 16.14 -3.69 -14.52
N LEU A 36 15.47 -2.76 -15.20
CA LEU A 36 14.06 -2.91 -15.56
C LEU A 36 13.85 -4.09 -16.52
N GLN A 37 12.79 -4.87 -16.30
CA GLN A 37 12.38 -5.97 -17.17
C GLN A 37 11.31 -5.53 -18.21
N ASN A 38 11.01 -6.38 -19.20
CA ASN A 38 9.83 -6.30 -20.07
C ASN A 38 9.52 -4.96 -20.79
N ASN A 39 10.48 -4.34 -21.49
CA ASN A 39 10.24 -3.09 -22.25
C ASN A 39 9.70 -1.92 -21.39
N ASN A 40 9.95 -1.94 -20.07
CA ASN A 40 9.59 -0.87 -19.15
C ASN A 40 10.33 0.47 -19.40
N ASN A 41 11.07 0.61 -20.50
CA ASN A 41 11.73 1.86 -20.90
C ASN A 41 10.73 3.02 -21.01
N ARG A 42 9.52 2.75 -21.51
CA ARG A 42 8.45 3.78 -21.58
C ARG A 42 7.93 4.16 -20.20
N ILE A 43 7.88 3.19 -19.28
CA ILE A 43 7.49 3.44 -17.89
C ILE A 43 8.59 4.24 -17.20
N ALA A 44 9.85 3.86 -17.39
CA ALA A 44 11.03 4.55 -16.88
C ALA A 44 11.04 6.03 -17.28
N GLU A 45 10.76 6.33 -18.56
CA GLU A 45 10.63 7.71 -19.04
C GLU A 45 9.48 8.46 -18.36
N ARG A 46 8.32 7.82 -18.16
CA ARG A 46 7.15 8.43 -17.50
C ARG A 46 7.38 8.68 -16.00
N VAL A 47 8.07 7.79 -15.31
CA VAL A 47 8.40 7.94 -13.88
C VAL A 47 9.71 8.71 -13.63
N GLY A 48 10.41 9.12 -14.69
CA GLY A 48 11.64 9.93 -14.58
C GLY A 48 12.88 9.16 -14.10
N LEU A 49 13.02 7.88 -14.47
CA LEU A 49 14.18 7.05 -14.11
C LEU A 49 15.31 7.18 -15.14
N ASP A 50 16.41 7.82 -14.74
CA ASP A 50 17.53 8.13 -15.64
C ASP A 50 18.39 6.91 -16.06
N GLN A 51 18.42 5.85 -15.26
CA GLN A 51 19.40 4.75 -15.42
C GLN A 51 18.80 3.41 -15.82
N GLN A 52 17.50 3.35 -16.16
CA GLN A 52 16.76 2.09 -16.39
C GLN A 52 16.98 1.03 -15.32
N LYS A 53 17.30 1.49 -14.11
CA LYS A 53 17.44 0.67 -12.92
C LYS A 53 16.57 1.26 -11.84
N ILE A 54 16.05 0.39 -10.98
CA ILE A 54 15.15 0.76 -9.91
C ILE A 54 15.43 -0.09 -8.68
N SER A 55 15.30 0.50 -7.50
CA SER A 55 15.28 -0.25 -6.23
C SER A 55 13.86 -0.40 -5.72
N PHE A 56 13.65 -1.35 -4.80
CA PHE A 56 12.36 -1.47 -4.11
C PHE A 56 11.97 -0.17 -3.41
N ARG A 57 12.95 0.54 -2.83
CA ARG A 57 12.76 1.86 -2.22
C ARG A 57 12.25 2.93 -3.20
N ASP A 58 12.73 2.93 -4.44
CA ASP A 58 12.25 3.89 -5.45
C ASP A 58 10.77 3.67 -5.74
N ILE A 59 10.34 2.41 -5.87
CA ILE A 59 8.93 2.06 -6.13
C ILE A 59 8.05 2.53 -4.97
N VAL A 60 8.48 2.27 -3.73
CA VAL A 60 7.79 2.73 -2.52
C VAL A 60 7.70 4.26 -2.50
N SER A 61 8.78 4.96 -2.83
CA SER A 61 8.80 6.43 -2.90
C SER A 61 7.85 6.96 -3.97
N LEU A 62 7.85 6.38 -5.17
CA LEU A 62 6.92 6.75 -6.25
C LEU A 62 5.45 6.57 -5.82
N LEU A 63 5.13 5.50 -5.10
CA LEU A 63 3.78 5.26 -4.56
C LEU A 63 3.40 6.27 -3.48
N ILE A 64 4.33 6.59 -2.56
CA ILE A 64 4.12 7.63 -1.54
C ILE A 64 3.83 8.97 -2.22
N ASP A 65 4.65 9.36 -3.19
CA ASP A 65 4.49 10.62 -3.93
C ASP A 65 3.19 10.65 -4.73
N PHE A 66 2.81 9.53 -5.36
CA PHE A 66 1.54 9.39 -6.05
C PHE A 66 0.35 9.61 -5.09
N ILE A 67 0.34 8.92 -3.95
CA ILE A 67 -0.74 9.04 -2.95
C ILE A 67 -0.77 10.45 -2.37
N LYS A 68 0.37 11.02 -1.96
CA LYS A 68 0.43 12.41 -1.46
C LYS A 68 0.00 13.43 -2.50
N GLY A 69 0.35 13.22 -3.77
CA GLY A 69 -0.08 14.08 -4.88
C GLY A 69 -1.60 14.18 -4.98
N ILE A 70 -2.33 13.10 -4.69
CA ILE A 70 -3.80 13.10 -4.60
C ILE A 70 -4.28 14.09 -3.51
N TYR A 71 -3.59 14.12 -2.36
CA TYR A 71 -3.91 15.03 -1.25
C TYR A 71 -3.45 16.48 -1.47
N SER A 72 -2.35 16.72 -2.20
CA SER A 72 -1.81 18.06 -2.45
C SER A 72 -2.61 18.83 -3.50
N SER A 73 -3.26 18.15 -4.44
CA SER A 73 -4.34 18.75 -5.23
C SER A 73 -5.55 18.91 -4.31
N ASN A 74 -5.88 20.16 -3.93
CA ASN A 74 -7.01 20.60 -3.09
C ASN A 74 -8.42 20.17 -3.59
N GLU A 75 -8.58 19.01 -4.19
CA GLU A 75 -9.88 18.38 -4.34
C GLU A 75 -10.20 17.70 -3.02
N ASN A 76 -11.39 17.95 -2.50
CA ASN A 76 -11.97 17.16 -1.43
C ASN A 76 -12.12 15.72 -1.93
N VAL A 77 -11.04 14.94 -1.89
CA VAL A 77 -11.05 13.51 -2.19
C VAL A 77 -11.79 12.87 -1.03
N LYS A 78 -13.11 12.79 -1.19
CA LYS A 78 -13.91 11.93 -0.35
C LYS A 78 -13.42 10.51 -0.59
N PRO A 79 -13.08 9.73 0.46
CA PRO A 79 -12.70 8.33 0.29
C PRO A 79 -13.74 7.66 -0.60
N SER A 80 -13.27 7.04 -1.69
CA SER A 80 -14.18 6.52 -2.72
C SER A 80 -15.09 5.46 -2.11
N ILE A 81 -16.40 5.66 -2.27
CA ILE A 81 -17.44 4.74 -1.81
C ILE A 81 -17.46 3.53 -2.75
N ARG A 82 -16.44 2.67 -2.68
CA ARG A 82 -16.47 1.32 -3.30
C ARG A 82 -16.81 0.22 -2.29
N LEU A 83 -16.90 0.57 -1.01
CA LEU A 83 -17.26 -0.34 0.08
C LEU A 83 -18.74 -0.78 0.07
N ASP A 84 -19.64 0.04 -0.48
CA ASP A 84 -21.09 -0.21 -0.39
C ASP A 84 -21.58 -1.37 -1.28
N GLU A 85 -20.79 -1.79 -2.27
CA GLU A 85 -21.11 -2.95 -3.11
C GLU A 85 -20.75 -4.29 -2.43
N LEU A 86 -19.72 -4.31 -1.58
CA LEU A 86 -19.24 -5.51 -0.87
C LEU A 86 -20.11 -5.86 0.36
N ARG A 87 -20.80 -4.87 0.94
CA ARG A 87 -21.70 -5.04 2.11
C ARG A 87 -22.91 -5.96 1.85
N LYS A 88 -23.21 -6.26 0.58
CA LYS A 88 -24.41 -7.03 0.18
C LYS A 88 -24.27 -8.56 0.33
N ILE A 89 -23.09 -9.08 0.65
CA ILE A 89 -22.79 -10.53 0.49
C ILE A 89 -22.60 -11.30 1.82
N GLY A 90 -22.92 -10.72 2.97
CA GLY A 90 -23.11 -11.52 4.20
C GLY A 90 -21.88 -12.31 4.70
N CYS A 91 -20.68 -11.73 4.67
CA CYS A 91 -19.54 -12.24 5.44
C CYS A 91 -19.59 -11.68 6.87
N THR A 92 -19.36 -12.54 7.86
CA THR A 92 -19.36 -12.20 9.29
C THR A 92 -18.14 -11.38 9.74
N TYR A 93 -17.08 -11.34 8.92
CA TYR A 93 -16.05 -10.31 8.96
C TYR A 93 -16.31 -9.33 7.81
N PRO A 94 -16.35 -8.00 8.02
CA PRO A 94 -16.47 -7.04 6.95
C PRO A 94 -15.20 -7.11 6.13
N THR A 95 -15.25 -7.89 5.06
CA THR A 95 -14.16 -8.13 4.09
C THR A 95 -13.55 -6.82 3.61
N GLN A 96 -14.37 -5.78 3.59
CA GLN A 96 -14.02 -4.40 3.32
C GLN A 96 -12.92 -3.79 4.23
N TYR A 97 -12.63 -4.35 5.41
CA TYR A 97 -11.57 -3.85 6.31
C TYR A 97 -10.26 -4.64 6.20
N LEU A 98 -10.21 -5.76 5.48
CA LEU A 98 -9.03 -6.62 5.46
C LEU A 98 -7.73 -5.90 5.05
N LEU A 99 -7.81 -4.94 4.13
CA LEU A 99 -6.63 -4.16 3.74
C LEU A 99 -6.23 -3.13 4.80
N PHE A 100 -7.19 -2.59 5.55
CA PHE A 100 -6.92 -1.75 6.71
C PHE A 100 -6.27 -2.56 7.83
N ASP A 101 -6.84 -3.73 8.14
CA ASP A 101 -6.36 -4.64 9.16
C ASP A 101 -4.95 -5.18 8.83
N PHE A 102 -4.68 -5.45 7.55
CA PHE A 102 -3.34 -5.71 7.04
C PHE A 102 -2.37 -4.59 7.39
N CYS A 103 -2.70 -3.34 7.07
CA CYS A 103 -1.81 -2.21 7.34
C CYS A 103 -1.57 -2.03 8.85
N LEU A 104 -2.62 -2.18 9.67
CA LEU A 104 -2.52 -2.10 11.12
C LEU A 104 -1.60 -3.17 11.71
N ALA A 105 -1.79 -4.43 11.33
CA ALA A 105 -0.93 -5.53 11.77
C ALA A 105 0.52 -5.36 11.28
N ALA A 106 0.71 -4.95 10.03
CA ALA A 106 2.03 -4.67 9.47
C ALA A 106 2.75 -3.53 10.21
N LEU A 107 2.03 -2.44 10.56
CA LEU A 107 2.58 -1.32 11.32
C LEU A 107 2.95 -1.68 12.76
N GLU A 108 2.21 -2.59 13.39
CA GLU A 108 2.57 -3.14 14.71
C GLU A 108 3.79 -4.06 14.63
N GLY A 109 4.03 -4.67 13.47
CA GLY A 109 5.04 -5.71 13.28
C GLY A 109 4.52 -7.12 13.52
N ASP A 110 3.19 -7.30 13.62
CA ASP A 110 2.56 -8.62 13.64
C ASP A 110 2.48 -9.19 12.21
N LEU A 111 3.56 -9.83 11.80
CA LEU A 111 3.70 -10.39 10.46
C LEU A 111 2.76 -11.58 10.21
N LEU A 112 2.31 -12.27 11.25
CA LEU A 112 1.42 -13.42 11.10
C LEU A 112 0.03 -12.94 10.70
N ASP A 113 -0.52 -11.99 11.47
CA ASP A 113 -1.81 -11.38 11.18
C ASP A 113 -1.77 -10.60 9.88
N ALA A 114 -0.69 -9.86 9.60
CA ALA A 114 -0.56 -9.15 8.34
C ALA A 114 -0.62 -10.11 7.14
N LYS A 115 0.08 -11.25 7.19
CA LYS A 115 0.01 -12.26 6.12
C LYS A 115 -1.39 -12.86 5.98
N LEU A 116 -2.07 -13.12 7.10
CA LEU A 116 -3.44 -13.63 7.11
C LEU A 116 -4.40 -12.64 6.44
N PHE A 117 -4.38 -11.38 6.85
CA PHE A 117 -5.24 -10.34 6.29
C PHE A 117 -4.92 -10.08 4.81
N LEU A 118 -3.65 -10.08 4.41
CA LEU A 118 -3.27 -9.91 3.01
C LEU A 118 -3.78 -11.08 2.14
N GLY A 119 -3.59 -12.32 2.61
CA GLY A 119 -4.09 -13.50 1.92
C GLY A 119 -5.61 -13.47 1.74
N HIS A 120 -6.34 -13.01 2.74
CA HIS A 120 -7.78 -12.81 2.62
C HIS A 120 -8.15 -11.62 1.72
N ALA A 121 -7.46 -10.50 1.83
CA ALA A 121 -7.71 -9.32 0.99
C ALA A 121 -7.50 -9.64 -0.50
N PHE A 122 -6.42 -10.36 -0.85
CA PHE A 122 -6.17 -10.78 -2.22
C PHE A 122 -7.29 -11.67 -2.76
N ASN A 123 -7.68 -12.69 -2.01
CA ASN A 123 -8.67 -13.67 -2.46
C ASN A 123 -10.12 -13.14 -2.45
N ILE A 124 -10.45 -12.20 -1.54
CA ILE A 124 -11.83 -11.76 -1.30
C ILE A 124 -12.12 -10.39 -1.92
N ILE A 125 -11.20 -9.43 -1.77
CA ILE A 125 -11.37 -8.06 -2.32
C ILE A 125 -10.88 -8.01 -3.77
N GLY A 126 -10.00 -8.93 -4.19
CA GLY A 126 -9.47 -8.99 -5.55
C GLY A 126 -8.39 -7.94 -5.81
N LEU A 127 -7.36 -7.88 -4.95
CA LEU A 127 -6.20 -7.02 -5.18
C LEU A 127 -5.50 -7.41 -6.48
N SER A 128 -4.93 -6.43 -7.20
CA SER A 128 -4.13 -6.74 -8.39
C SER A 128 -2.91 -7.58 -8.01
N ASN A 129 -2.45 -8.42 -8.94
CA ASN A 129 -1.28 -9.28 -8.72
C ASN A 129 -0.04 -8.46 -8.30
N GLN A 130 0.18 -7.30 -8.94
CA GLN A 130 1.32 -6.43 -8.64
C GLN A 130 1.22 -5.78 -7.27
N LEU A 131 0.03 -5.31 -6.87
CA LEU A 131 -0.16 -4.76 -5.52
C LEU A 131 0.01 -5.86 -4.48
N ASN A 132 -0.57 -7.05 -4.70
CA ASN A 132 -0.38 -8.19 -3.81
C ASN A 132 1.09 -8.60 -3.71
N LEU A 133 1.84 -8.57 -4.82
CA LEU A 133 3.27 -8.87 -4.87
C LEU A 133 4.08 -7.87 -4.03
N LEU A 134 3.80 -6.57 -4.17
CA LEU A 134 4.42 -5.51 -3.36
C LEU A 134 4.15 -5.70 -1.87
N LEU A 135 2.88 -5.88 -1.49
CA LEU A 135 2.49 -6.04 -0.09
C LEU A 135 3.04 -7.35 0.50
N SER A 136 3.10 -8.41 -0.32
CA SER A 136 3.74 -9.67 0.07
C SER A 136 5.23 -9.48 0.31
N ALA A 137 5.94 -8.76 -0.56
CA ALA A 137 7.35 -8.44 -0.34
C ALA A 137 7.55 -7.79 1.03
N ILE A 138 6.75 -6.76 1.37
CA ILE A 138 6.82 -6.05 2.65
C ILE A 138 6.74 -6.99 3.86
N VAL A 139 5.78 -7.92 3.89
CA VAL A 139 5.52 -8.75 5.09
C VAL A 139 6.26 -10.10 5.10
N TYR A 140 6.68 -10.60 3.94
CA TYR A 140 7.49 -11.83 3.85
C TYR A 140 8.99 -11.57 3.94
N THR A 141 9.45 -10.33 3.69
CA THR A 141 10.85 -9.92 3.84
C THR A 141 10.98 -8.82 4.91
N PRO A 142 10.54 -9.09 6.14
CA PRO A 142 10.05 -8.15 7.18
C PRO A 142 10.46 -6.66 7.06
N LEU A 143 9.96 -5.94 6.06
CA LEU A 143 10.35 -4.54 5.78
C LEU A 143 9.57 -3.54 6.65
N THR A 144 8.72 -4.01 7.56
CA THR A 144 7.75 -3.21 8.33
C THR A 144 8.38 -2.24 9.34
N TYR A 145 9.68 -2.37 9.59
CA TYR A 145 10.47 -1.43 10.38
C TYR A 145 11.07 -0.30 9.56
N ASP A 146 11.15 -0.43 8.23
CA ASP A 146 11.68 0.63 7.37
C ASP A 146 10.76 1.84 7.36
N LYS A 147 11.35 3.03 7.54
CA LYS A 147 10.60 4.28 7.69
C LYS A 147 9.69 4.58 6.50
N GLN A 148 10.15 4.39 5.27
CA GLN A 148 9.34 4.68 4.09
C GLN A 148 8.27 3.61 3.88
N ILE A 149 8.55 2.37 4.21
CA ILE A 149 7.54 1.31 4.20
C ILE A 149 6.42 1.62 5.19
N ARG A 150 6.76 2.07 6.40
CA ARG A 150 5.77 2.52 7.39
C ARG A 150 4.94 3.71 6.90
N GLU A 151 5.57 4.65 6.22
CA GLU A 151 4.87 5.78 5.58
C GLU A 151 3.88 5.31 4.52
N LEU A 152 4.30 4.42 3.61
CA LEU A 152 3.42 3.81 2.61
C LEU A 152 2.24 3.06 3.25
N LEU A 153 2.50 2.22 4.27
CA LEU A 153 1.46 1.49 4.99
C LEU A 153 0.46 2.43 5.68
N THR A 154 0.94 3.54 6.22
CA THR A 154 0.09 4.56 6.87
C THR A 154 -0.78 5.30 5.87
N LEU A 155 -0.22 5.68 4.72
CA LEU A 155 -0.98 6.30 3.63
C LEU A 155 -2.02 5.33 3.06
N LEU A 156 -1.65 4.06 2.87
CA LEU A 156 -2.58 3.03 2.41
C LEU A 156 -3.72 2.84 3.42
N ALA A 157 -3.40 2.74 4.72
CA ALA A 157 -4.40 2.64 5.78
C ALA A 157 -5.37 3.83 5.78
N LEU A 158 -4.88 5.05 5.52
CA LEU A 158 -5.71 6.26 5.43
C LEU A 158 -6.75 6.18 4.32
N GLU A 159 -6.40 5.58 3.17
CA GLU A 159 -7.33 5.39 2.04
C GLU A 159 -8.43 4.36 2.32
N VAL A 160 -8.10 3.32 3.10
CA VAL A 160 -8.99 2.15 3.29
C VAL A 160 -9.60 2.06 4.68
N GLN A 161 -9.40 3.08 5.51
CA GLN A 161 -9.93 3.10 6.87
C GLN A 161 -11.47 3.05 6.90
N PRO A 162 -12.05 2.47 7.98
CA PRO A 162 -13.49 2.50 8.19
C PRO A 162 -14.06 3.92 8.23
N ALA A 163 -15.21 4.12 7.59
CA ALA A 163 -15.93 5.41 7.62
C ALA A 163 -16.40 5.79 9.05
N ASN A 164 -16.74 4.79 9.87
CA ASN A 164 -17.00 4.97 11.29
C ASN A 164 -15.96 4.19 12.10
N MET A 165 -14.88 4.88 12.47
CA MET A 165 -13.77 4.30 13.21
C MET A 165 -14.17 3.89 14.63
N GLU A 166 -15.04 4.65 15.29
CA GLU A 166 -15.49 4.36 16.65
C GLU A 166 -16.25 3.02 16.72
N ALA A 167 -17.23 2.85 15.84
CA ALA A 167 -17.99 1.59 15.74
C ALA A 167 -17.10 0.40 15.35
N TYR A 168 -16.08 0.62 14.51
CA TYR A 168 -15.10 -0.41 14.18
C TYR A 168 -14.30 -0.83 15.42
N LEU A 169 -13.77 0.12 16.19
CA LEU A 169 -12.95 -0.19 17.37
C LEU A 169 -13.73 -0.84 18.52
N GLU A 170 -15.01 -0.46 18.68
CA GLU A 170 -15.90 -1.13 19.64
C GLU A 170 -16.15 -2.60 19.29
N LEU A 171 -16.23 -2.92 17.99
CA LEU A 171 -16.52 -4.25 17.50
C LEU A 171 -15.36 -5.24 17.66
N TYR A 172 -14.11 -4.80 17.43
CA TYR A 172 -12.95 -5.71 17.38
C TYR A 172 -12.08 -5.73 18.64
N GLY A 173 -12.37 -4.88 19.63
CA GLY A 173 -11.76 -4.98 20.96
C GLY A 173 -10.36 -4.39 21.09
N LYS A 174 -9.70 -4.69 22.22
CA LYS A 174 -8.51 -3.98 22.71
C LYS A 174 -7.27 -4.10 21.82
N ASP A 175 -7.06 -5.25 21.18
CA ASP A 175 -5.87 -5.45 20.34
C ASP A 175 -5.91 -4.54 19.10
N PHE A 176 -7.08 -4.36 18.50
CA PHE A 176 -7.28 -3.41 17.40
C PHE A 176 -7.17 -1.95 17.86
N GLN A 177 -7.55 -1.65 19.11
CA GLN A 177 -7.32 -0.32 19.69
C GLN A 177 -5.82 -0.01 19.81
N ASN A 178 -5.00 -0.99 20.21
CA ASN A 178 -3.55 -0.83 20.28
C ASN A 178 -2.95 -0.61 18.88
N ARG A 179 -3.29 -1.46 17.91
CA ARG A 179 -2.84 -1.30 16.51
C ARG A 179 -3.24 0.05 15.92
N HIS A 180 -4.48 0.47 16.17
CA HIS A 180 -4.98 1.77 15.73
C HIS A 180 -4.24 2.94 16.40
N GLN A 181 -3.82 2.81 17.66
CA GLN A 181 -3.00 3.83 18.31
C GLN A 181 -1.61 3.93 17.67
N ILE A 182 -1.00 2.81 17.28
CA ILE A 182 0.26 2.81 16.52
C ILE A 182 0.07 3.53 15.17
N TYR A 183 -1.01 3.21 14.46
CA TYR A 183 -1.37 3.89 13.21
C TYR A 183 -1.53 5.41 13.40
N LYS A 184 -2.28 5.86 14.42
CA LYS A 184 -2.40 7.29 14.76
C LYS A 184 -1.04 7.95 14.98
N ASN A 185 -0.13 7.26 15.66
CA ASN A 185 1.22 7.76 15.90
C ASN A 185 2.02 7.91 14.59
N GLU A 186 1.86 6.98 13.64
CA GLU A 186 2.48 7.10 12.31
C GLU A 186 1.84 8.20 11.47
N MET A 187 0.51 8.35 11.52
CA MET A 187 -0.20 9.43 10.82
C MET A 187 0.34 10.80 11.20
N MET A 188 0.62 11.05 12.49
CA MET A 188 1.16 12.32 12.98
C MET A 188 2.55 12.64 12.41
N LYS A 189 3.26 11.66 11.85
CA LYS A 189 4.58 11.85 11.23
C LYS A 189 4.48 12.21 9.74
N LEU A 190 3.31 12.03 9.13
CA LEU A 190 3.09 12.36 7.73
C LEU A 190 3.26 13.87 7.52
N LYS A 191 4.03 14.21 6.49
CA LYS A 191 4.17 15.58 6.00
C LYS A 191 3.55 15.61 4.61
N PHE A 192 2.53 16.44 4.43
CA PHE A 192 1.89 16.74 3.16
C PHE A 192 2.44 18.06 2.61
#